data_AF-A0A4R0J1H3-F1
#
_entry.id   AF-A0A4R0J1H3-F1
#
_cell.length_a   1.000
_cell.length_b   1.000
_cell.length_c   1.000
_cell.angle_alpha   90.00
_cell.angle_beta   90.00
_cell.angle_gamma   90.00
#
_symmetry.space_group_name_H-M   'P 1'
#
loop_
_entity.id
_entity.type
_entity.pdbx_description
1 polymer ?
#
loop_
_entity_poly.entity_id
_entity_poly.type
_entity_poly.pdbx_seq_one_letter_code
_entity_poly.pdbx_strand_id
1 'polypeptide(L)'
;MSELLEVHDLVVRGEGYWPEPGDDIAAGPPVVPGFVVSAFNPMAAVVAERCLSRLTEPRTVRTGIVLVCDGDSVSADHVRQAVAEGKRIGPLFFFQSVPNSIAGWIAAKWDLRGPVVCVTDGGEDEAALLIGDGDADQVLIVEVGADQASARIVSGGDPT
;
A
#
# COMPACT_ATOMS: atom_id res chain seq x y z
N MET A 1 6.80 -17.52 -25.14
CA MET A 1 6.09 -18.75 -24.75
C MET A 1 6.39 -19.02 -23.28
N SER A 2 5.57 -18.43 -22.42
CA SER A 2 5.11 -19.03 -21.16
C SER A 2 3.94 -18.13 -20.74
N GLU A 3 2.72 -18.57 -21.04
CA GLU A 3 1.56 -18.06 -20.31
C GLU A 3 1.82 -18.41 -18.84
N LEU A 4 2.15 -17.41 -18.04
CA LEU A 4 2.06 -17.51 -16.59
C LEU A 4 0.58 -17.76 -16.29
N LEU A 5 0.26 -18.99 -15.94
CA LEU A 5 -1.01 -19.35 -15.33
C LEU A 5 -0.99 -18.76 -13.91
N GLU A 6 -1.38 -17.50 -13.76
CA GLU A 6 -1.79 -16.96 -12.46
C GLU A 6 -3.11 -17.65 -12.11
N VAL A 7 -3.02 -18.71 -11.30
CA VAL A 7 -4.17 -19.29 -10.61
C VAL A 7 -3.90 -19.07 -9.13
N HIS A 8 -4.06 -17.83 -8.72
CA HIS A 8 -4.08 -17.50 -7.30
C HIS A 8 -5.48 -17.81 -6.80
N ASP A 9 -5.59 -18.80 -5.92
CA ASP A 9 -6.84 -19.17 -5.24
C ASP A 9 -7.15 -18.13 -4.14
N LEU A 10 -7.16 -16.85 -4.55
CA LEU A 10 -7.34 -15.68 -3.73
C LEU A 10 -8.77 -15.17 -3.86
N VAL A 11 -9.42 -14.99 -2.72
CA VAL A 11 -10.73 -14.36 -2.64
C VAL A 11 -10.57 -12.93 -2.18
N VAL A 12 -11.03 -11.97 -2.99
CA VAL A 12 -11.10 -10.56 -2.61
C VAL A 12 -12.21 -10.38 -1.57
N ARG A 13 -11.85 -9.84 -0.40
CA ARG A 13 -12.75 -9.59 0.75
C ARG A 13 -13.18 -8.13 0.86
N GLY A 14 -12.45 -7.22 0.23
CA GLY A 14 -12.79 -5.81 0.20
C GLY A 14 -11.81 -4.99 -0.62
N GLU A 15 -12.26 -3.81 -1.04
CA GLU A 15 -11.52 -2.93 -1.94
C GLU A 15 -11.65 -1.46 -1.54
N GLY A 16 -10.63 -0.68 -1.86
CA GLY A 16 -10.62 0.77 -1.71
C GLY A 16 -9.84 1.40 -2.84
N TYR A 17 -10.31 2.54 -3.33
CA TYR A 17 -9.70 3.21 -4.48
C TYR A 17 -9.43 4.67 -4.16
N TRP A 18 -8.46 5.25 -4.86
CA TRP A 18 -8.26 6.69 -4.95
C TRP A 18 -7.90 7.04 -6.39
N PRO A 19 -8.56 8.04 -7.01
CA PRO A 19 -9.75 8.73 -6.51
C PRO A 19 -11.02 7.86 -6.63
N GLU A 20 -12.04 8.16 -5.83
CA GLU A 20 -13.42 7.66 -5.94
C GLU A 20 -14.39 8.81 -6.27
N PRO A 21 -15.60 8.53 -6.77
CA PRO A 21 -16.62 9.57 -6.96
C PRO A 21 -16.88 10.35 -5.68
N GLY A 22 -16.69 11.67 -5.75
CA GLY A 22 -16.84 12.58 -4.61
C GLY A 22 -15.53 13.05 -3.99
N ASP A 23 -14.39 12.49 -4.40
CA ASP A 23 -13.08 13.00 -4.00
C ASP A 23 -12.74 14.33 -4.68
N ASP A 24 -12.18 15.25 -3.89
CA ASP A 24 -11.56 16.47 -4.40
C ASP A 24 -10.13 16.15 -4.84
N ILE A 25 -10.00 15.74 -6.10
CA ILE A 25 -8.71 15.42 -6.73
C ILE A 25 -7.76 16.62 -6.68
N ALA A 26 -8.28 17.85 -6.76
CA ALA A 26 -7.46 19.06 -6.73
C ALA A 26 -6.89 19.34 -5.34
N ALA A 27 -7.65 19.04 -4.28
CA ALA A 27 -7.15 19.10 -2.90
C ALA A 27 -6.20 17.95 -2.55
N GLY A 28 -6.32 16.81 -3.24
CA GLY A 28 -5.54 15.61 -3.00
C GLY A 28 -6.07 14.75 -1.85
N PRO A 29 -5.42 13.61 -1.56
CA PRO A 29 -5.85 12.70 -0.50
C PRO A 29 -5.72 13.33 0.89
N PRO A 30 -6.48 12.85 1.89
CA PRO A 30 -6.36 13.29 3.28
C PRO A 30 -4.92 13.22 3.80
N VAL A 31 -4.49 14.27 4.48
CA VAL A 31 -3.11 14.37 5.00
C VAL A 31 -2.81 13.30 6.05
N VAL A 32 -1.61 12.73 5.99
CA VAL A 32 -1.10 11.79 7.00
C VAL A 32 0.04 12.47 7.76
N PRO A 33 -0.09 12.71 9.08
CA PRO A 33 0.96 13.33 9.86
C PRO A 33 2.30 12.61 9.70
N GLY A 34 3.35 13.38 9.38
CA GLY A 34 4.70 12.84 9.11
C GLY A 34 5.02 12.61 7.64
N PHE A 35 4.04 12.63 6.74
CA PHE A 35 4.21 12.50 5.29
C PHE A 35 3.75 13.79 4.59
N VAL A 36 4.68 14.68 4.28
CA VAL A 36 4.35 16.10 4.01
C VAL A 36 4.73 16.60 2.62
N VAL A 37 5.40 15.77 1.80
CA VAL A 37 5.98 16.22 0.51
C VAL A 37 5.21 15.71 -0.69
N SER A 38 4.70 14.49 -0.62
CA SER A 38 4.13 13.76 -1.74
C SER A 38 2.76 13.18 -1.35
N ALA A 39 1.89 13.06 -2.34
CA ALA A 39 0.60 12.37 -2.20
C ALA A 39 0.76 10.84 -2.11
N PHE A 40 1.92 10.26 -2.44
CA PHE A 40 2.17 8.82 -2.43
C PHE A 40 1.71 8.12 -1.14
N ASN A 41 2.23 8.56 0.01
CA ASN A 41 1.92 7.95 1.30
C ASN A 41 0.45 8.23 1.73
N PRO A 42 -0.08 9.46 1.61
CA PRO A 42 -1.51 9.72 1.78
C PRO A 42 -2.46 8.88 0.91
N MET A 43 -2.13 8.65 -0.37
CA MET A 43 -2.94 7.80 -1.24
C MET A 43 -2.95 6.36 -0.74
N ALA A 44 -1.78 5.78 -0.44
CA ALA A 44 -1.69 4.43 0.14
C ALA A 44 -2.53 4.29 1.42
N ALA A 45 -2.46 5.30 2.31
CA ALA A 45 -3.22 5.32 3.55
C ALA A 45 -4.73 5.35 3.32
N VAL A 46 -5.22 6.21 2.41
CA VAL A 46 -6.66 6.39 2.20
C VAL A 46 -7.29 5.16 1.55
N VAL A 47 -6.61 4.51 0.60
CA VAL A 47 -7.13 3.29 -0.05
C VAL A 47 -7.14 2.13 0.91
N ALA A 48 -6.09 1.97 1.74
CA ALA A 48 -6.05 0.98 2.80
C ALA A 48 -7.18 1.19 3.83
N GLU A 49 -7.41 2.42 4.26
CA GLU A 49 -8.49 2.77 5.19
C GLU A 49 -9.88 2.48 4.61
N ARG A 50 -10.11 2.82 3.34
CA ARG A 50 -11.35 2.49 2.63
C ARG A 50 -11.54 0.99 2.54
N CYS A 51 -10.52 0.25 2.10
CA CYS A 51 -10.56 -1.20 1.97
C CYS A 51 -10.89 -1.88 3.31
N LEU A 52 -10.13 -1.54 4.36
CA LEU A 52 -10.29 -2.16 5.69
C LEU A 52 -11.58 -1.76 6.41
N SER A 53 -12.08 -0.53 6.23
CA SER A 53 -13.33 -0.07 6.85
C SER A 53 -14.58 -0.67 6.21
N ARG A 54 -14.49 -1.12 4.96
CA ARG A 54 -15.61 -1.70 4.19
C ARG A 54 -15.72 -3.21 4.31
N LEU A 55 -14.81 -3.85 5.02
CA LEU A 55 -14.85 -5.29 5.24
C LEU A 55 -16.15 -5.70 5.94
N THR A 56 -16.83 -6.68 5.35
CA THR A 56 -18.02 -7.30 5.93
C THR A 56 -17.65 -8.36 6.98
N GLU A 57 -16.49 -8.99 6.83
CA GLU A 57 -15.94 -9.98 7.75
C GLU A 57 -14.80 -9.38 8.59
N PRO A 58 -14.58 -9.88 9.83
CA PRO A 58 -13.47 -9.42 10.65
C PRO A 58 -12.12 -9.66 9.98
N ARG A 59 -11.27 -8.63 9.97
CA ARG A 59 -9.85 -8.80 9.65
C ARG A 59 -9.15 -9.66 10.70
N THR A 60 -8.11 -10.36 10.30
CA THR A 60 -7.23 -11.08 11.24
C THR A 60 -6.12 -10.16 11.75
N VAL A 61 -5.62 -10.43 12.95
CA VAL A 61 -4.38 -9.76 13.41
C VAL A 61 -3.16 -10.20 12.60
N ARG A 62 -3.24 -11.35 11.92
CA ARG A 62 -2.19 -11.88 11.05
C ARG A 62 -2.29 -11.39 9.60
N THR A 63 -3.04 -10.32 9.36
CA THR A 63 -3.11 -9.73 8.02
C THR A 63 -1.75 -9.12 7.66
N GLY A 64 -1.16 -9.60 6.56
CA GLY A 64 0.06 -9.03 5.96
C GLY A 64 -0.26 -7.82 5.09
N ILE A 65 0.77 -7.09 4.68
CA ILE A 65 0.69 -5.97 3.74
C ILE A 65 1.69 -6.19 2.62
N VAL A 66 1.23 -6.11 1.38
CA VAL A 66 2.07 -6.05 0.18
C VAL A 66 1.88 -4.67 -0.46
N LEU A 67 2.91 -3.84 -0.42
CA LEU A 67 2.92 -2.54 -1.10
C LEU A 67 3.54 -2.71 -2.50
N VAL A 68 2.80 -2.37 -3.54
CA VAL A 68 3.24 -2.44 -4.93
C VAL A 68 3.48 -1.03 -5.45
N CYS A 69 4.74 -0.68 -5.74
CA CYS A 69 5.08 0.62 -6.28
C CYS A 69 6.50 0.67 -6.88
N ASP A 70 6.72 1.61 -7.80
CA ASP A 70 8.06 2.01 -8.27
C ASP A 70 8.77 2.98 -7.31
N GLY A 71 8.10 3.35 -6.20
CA GLY A 71 8.55 4.32 -5.21
C GLY A 71 7.97 5.73 -5.37
N ASP A 72 8.35 6.64 -4.46
CA ASP A 72 7.86 8.02 -4.41
C ASP A 72 8.75 8.97 -5.23
N SER A 73 8.43 9.09 -6.52
CA SER A 73 9.17 9.92 -7.47
C SER A 73 9.20 11.41 -7.09
N VAL A 74 8.10 11.94 -6.51
CA VAL A 74 8.01 13.33 -6.07
C VAL A 74 8.99 13.59 -4.93
N SER A 75 9.03 12.70 -3.94
CA SER A 75 10.02 12.79 -2.85
C SER A 75 11.45 12.61 -3.36
N ALA A 76 11.69 11.71 -4.31
CA ALA A 76 13.01 11.51 -4.91
C ALA A 76 13.48 12.78 -5.66
N ASP A 77 12.60 13.42 -6.42
CA ASP A 77 12.89 14.67 -7.14
C ASP A 77 13.14 15.84 -6.19
N HIS A 78 12.38 15.93 -5.11
CA HIS A 78 12.63 16.92 -4.05
C HIS A 78 14.04 16.76 -3.47
N VAL A 79 14.45 15.52 -3.15
CA VAL A 79 15.79 15.24 -2.65
C VAL A 79 16.84 15.62 -3.68
N ARG A 80 16.65 15.23 -4.95
CA ARG A 80 17.54 15.55 -6.07
C ARG A 80 17.76 17.06 -6.18
N GLN A 81 16.68 17.85 -6.15
CA GLN A 81 16.74 19.29 -6.26
C GLN A 81 17.46 19.94 -5.07
N ALA A 82 17.11 19.55 -3.84
CA ALA A 82 17.75 20.10 -2.65
C ALA A 82 19.26 19.83 -2.63
N VAL A 83 19.70 18.64 -3.05
CA VAL A 83 21.13 18.32 -3.19
C VAL A 83 21.80 19.18 -4.26
N ALA A 84 21.18 19.35 -5.43
CA ALA A 84 21.71 20.21 -6.50
C ALA A 84 21.87 21.67 -6.05
N GLU A 85 21.02 22.14 -5.14
CA GLU A 85 21.06 23.48 -4.55
C GLU A 85 22.02 23.58 -3.34
N GLY A 86 22.72 22.51 -2.97
CA GLY A 86 23.60 22.47 -1.79
C GLY A 86 22.87 22.55 -0.45
N LYS A 87 21.55 22.28 -0.43
CA LYS A 87 20.72 22.28 0.76
C LYS A 87 20.81 20.94 1.50
N ARG A 88 20.51 20.98 2.81
CA ARG A 88 20.38 19.77 3.62
C ARG A 88 18.93 19.30 3.63
N ILE A 89 18.75 17.98 3.53
CA ILE A 89 17.45 17.33 3.72
C ILE A 89 17.11 17.30 5.21
N GLY A 90 15.88 17.67 5.55
CA GLY A 90 15.40 17.64 6.93
C GLY A 90 15.35 16.21 7.49
N PRO A 91 15.59 15.99 8.80
CA PRO A 91 15.59 14.65 9.39
C PRO A 91 14.27 13.87 9.22
N LEU A 92 13.13 14.57 9.18
CA LEU A 92 11.82 13.96 8.93
C LEU A 92 11.74 13.25 7.58
N PHE A 93 12.54 13.68 6.60
CA PHE A 93 12.55 13.09 5.28
C PHE A 93 13.04 11.64 5.27
N PHE A 94 13.89 11.27 6.23
CA PHE A 94 14.41 9.91 6.37
C PHE A 94 13.30 8.89 6.59
N PHE A 95 12.24 9.28 7.31
CA PHE A 95 11.13 8.39 7.59
C PHE A 95 10.17 8.27 6.39
N GLN A 96 9.95 9.32 5.61
CA GLN A 96 9.06 9.27 4.44
C GLN A 96 9.75 8.81 3.14
N SER A 97 11.09 8.71 3.11
CA SER A 97 11.83 8.37 1.89
C SER A 97 11.86 6.88 1.55
N VAL A 98 11.35 6.01 2.44
CA VAL A 98 11.29 4.56 2.21
C VAL A 98 9.83 4.19 1.96
N PRO A 99 9.50 3.59 0.80
CA PRO A 99 8.12 3.22 0.47
C PRO A 99 7.41 2.40 1.57
N ASN A 100 8.15 1.53 2.27
CA ASN A 100 7.60 0.68 3.33
C ASN A 100 7.13 1.44 4.58
N SER A 101 7.51 2.72 4.75
CA SER A 101 7.16 3.47 5.96
C SER A 101 5.66 3.68 6.11
N ILE A 102 4.93 3.89 5.02
CA ILE A 102 3.47 3.98 5.10
C ILE A 102 2.82 2.63 5.38
N ALA A 103 3.37 1.53 4.87
CA ALA A 103 2.88 0.20 5.21
C ALA A 103 3.00 -0.07 6.74
N GLY A 104 4.10 0.35 7.36
CA GLY A 104 4.25 0.31 8.82
C GLY A 104 3.25 1.20 9.56
N TRP A 105 2.94 2.39 9.03
CA TRP A 105 1.89 3.26 9.59
C TRP A 105 0.51 2.63 9.50
N ILE A 106 0.15 2.03 8.36
CA ILE A 106 -1.12 1.32 8.14
C ILE A 106 -1.24 0.16 9.12
N ALA A 107 -0.20 -0.67 9.23
CA ALA A 107 -0.15 -1.80 10.15
C ALA A 107 -0.41 -1.35 11.59
N ALA A 108 0.27 -0.30 12.04
CA ALA A 108 0.11 0.24 13.39
C ALA A 108 -1.30 0.81 13.64
N LYS A 109 -1.87 1.56 12.69
CA LYS A 109 -3.22 2.15 12.82
C LYS A 109 -4.30 1.07 12.93
N TRP A 110 -4.14 -0.05 12.23
CA TRP A 110 -5.17 -1.09 12.11
C TRP A 110 -4.89 -2.36 12.94
N ASP A 111 -3.81 -2.38 13.73
CA ASP A 111 -3.31 -3.54 14.50
C ASP A 111 -3.08 -4.78 13.62
N LEU A 112 -2.46 -4.56 12.44
CA LEU A 112 -2.04 -5.63 11.55
C LEU A 112 -0.63 -6.07 11.94
N ARG A 113 -0.44 -7.38 12.12
CA ARG A 113 0.80 -7.99 12.63
C ARG A 113 1.34 -9.08 11.72
N GLY A 114 0.79 -9.22 10.52
CA GLY A 114 1.38 -10.05 9.47
C GLY A 114 2.63 -9.41 8.87
N PRO A 115 3.26 -10.09 7.90
CA PRO A 115 4.44 -9.59 7.19
C PRO A 115 4.16 -8.28 6.44
N VAL A 116 5.19 -7.44 6.31
CA VAL A 116 5.15 -6.24 5.46
C VAL A 116 6.20 -6.40 4.37
N VAL A 117 5.73 -6.45 3.13
CA VAL A 117 6.57 -6.60 1.93
C VAL A 117 6.30 -5.43 0.99
N CYS A 118 7.33 -5.01 0.25
CA CYS A 118 7.18 -4.05 -0.82
C CYS A 118 7.83 -4.60 -2.08
N VAL A 119 7.11 -4.54 -3.18
CA VAL A 119 7.49 -5.05 -4.50
C VAL A 119 7.21 -3.98 -5.56
N THR A 120 7.81 -4.13 -6.72
CA THR A 120 7.54 -3.26 -7.89
C THR A 120 6.31 -3.74 -8.66
N ASP A 121 6.07 -5.04 -8.65
CA ASP A 121 5.05 -5.77 -9.40
C ASP A 121 4.74 -7.11 -8.70
N GLY A 122 3.78 -7.88 -9.20
CA GLY A 122 3.47 -9.21 -8.67
C GLY A 122 2.84 -9.22 -7.27
N GLY A 123 2.05 -8.19 -6.92
CA GLY A 123 1.46 -8.09 -5.58
C GLY A 123 0.53 -9.27 -5.22
N GLU A 124 -0.17 -9.84 -6.19
CA GLU A 124 -1.00 -11.02 -6.01
C GLU A 124 -0.18 -12.30 -5.84
N ASP A 125 0.91 -12.47 -6.62
CA ASP A 125 1.86 -13.57 -6.46
C ASP A 125 2.44 -13.58 -5.03
N GLU A 126 2.90 -12.43 -4.56
CA GLU A 126 3.47 -12.29 -3.21
C GLU A 126 2.42 -12.57 -2.15
N ALA A 127 1.19 -12.07 -2.32
CA ALA A 127 0.09 -12.35 -1.39
C ALA A 127 -0.25 -13.85 -1.33
N ALA A 128 -0.30 -14.52 -2.48
CA ALA A 128 -0.54 -15.96 -2.57
C ALA A 128 0.57 -16.76 -1.86
N LEU A 129 1.84 -16.36 -2.00
CA LEU A 129 2.96 -16.98 -1.30
C LEU A 129 2.85 -16.82 0.22
N LEU A 130 2.61 -15.59 0.70
CA LEU A 130 2.48 -15.31 2.15
C LEU A 130 1.33 -16.10 2.79
N ILE A 131 0.22 -16.28 2.07
CA ILE A 131 -0.91 -17.08 2.55
C ILE A 131 -0.61 -18.58 2.44
N GLY A 132 -0.05 -19.03 1.33
CA GLY A 132 0.27 -20.43 1.05
C GLY A 132 1.31 -21.02 2.00
N ASP A 133 2.32 -20.23 2.36
CA ASP A 133 3.34 -20.60 3.36
C ASP A 133 2.80 -20.49 4.80
N GLY A 134 1.59 -19.96 4.96
CA GLY A 134 0.93 -19.80 6.25
C GLY A 134 1.54 -18.69 7.09
N ASP A 135 2.22 -17.71 6.49
CA ASP A 135 2.78 -16.52 7.15
C ASP A 135 1.70 -15.47 7.45
N ALA A 136 0.66 -15.40 6.62
CA ALA A 136 -0.49 -14.53 6.79
C ALA A 136 -1.82 -15.28 6.59
N ASP A 137 -2.86 -14.89 7.33
CA ASP A 137 -4.22 -15.43 7.12
C ASP A 137 -4.97 -14.65 6.02
N GLN A 138 -4.59 -13.37 5.85
CA GLN A 138 -5.10 -12.43 4.85
C GLN A 138 -3.95 -11.51 4.42
N VAL A 139 -4.02 -10.92 3.23
CA VAL A 139 -3.03 -9.94 2.78
C VAL A 139 -3.75 -8.71 2.24
N LEU A 140 -3.37 -7.53 2.72
CA LEU A 140 -3.75 -6.25 2.14
C LEU A 140 -2.72 -5.88 1.07
N ILE A 141 -3.11 -5.99 -0.20
CA ILE A 141 -2.34 -5.51 -1.34
C ILE A 141 -2.69 -4.03 -1.52
N VAL A 142 -1.67 -3.17 -1.56
CA VAL A 142 -1.82 -1.72 -1.80
C VAL A 142 -0.97 -1.36 -3.01
N GLU A 143 -1.60 -0.93 -4.09
CA GLU A 143 -0.92 -0.51 -5.31
C GLU A 143 -0.95 1.01 -5.41
N VAL A 144 0.21 1.64 -5.63
CA VAL A 144 0.33 3.10 -5.65
C VAL A 144 1.00 3.54 -6.95
N GLY A 145 0.23 4.25 -7.78
CA GLY A 145 0.70 4.92 -8.99
C GLY A 145 1.01 6.41 -8.75
N ALA A 146 1.12 7.14 -9.85
CA ALA A 146 1.47 8.57 -9.80
C ALA A 146 0.36 9.45 -9.20
N ASP A 147 -0.89 9.19 -9.58
CA ASP A 147 -2.08 9.99 -9.25
C ASP A 147 -3.28 9.15 -8.77
N GLN A 148 -3.11 7.84 -8.76
CA GLN A 148 -4.13 6.87 -8.36
C GLN A 148 -3.52 5.80 -7.46
N ALA A 149 -4.37 5.19 -6.64
CA ALA A 149 -4.01 4.05 -5.83
C ALA A 149 -5.21 3.11 -5.68
N SER A 150 -4.92 1.85 -5.38
CA SER A 150 -5.91 0.85 -5.04
C SER A 150 -5.46 0.04 -3.83
N ALA A 151 -6.41 -0.52 -3.10
CA ALA A 151 -6.14 -1.52 -2.09
C ALA A 151 -7.16 -2.64 -2.20
N ARG A 152 -6.69 -3.87 -2.06
CA ARG A 152 -7.50 -5.09 -2.06
C ARG A 152 -7.02 -5.96 -0.92
N ILE A 153 -7.95 -6.44 -0.11
CA ILE A 153 -7.63 -7.44 0.92
C ILE A 153 -8.08 -8.80 0.43
N VAL A 154 -7.16 -9.76 0.44
CA VAL A 154 -7.35 -11.11 -0.08
C VAL A 154 -7.13 -12.15 1.03
N SER A 155 -7.72 -13.33 0.84
CA SER A 155 -7.51 -14.53 1.67
C SER A 155 -7.42 -15.76 0.78
N GLY A 156 -6.89 -16.88 1.28
CA GLY A 156 -6.98 -18.16 0.56
C GLY A 156 -8.41 -18.73 0.55
N GLY A 157 -8.77 -19.44 -0.51
CA GLY A 157 -9.94 -20.33 -0.57
C GLY A 157 -10.73 -20.29 -1.88
N ASP A 158 -11.65 -21.25 -2.04
CA ASP A 158 -12.65 -21.24 -3.11
C ASP A 158 -13.72 -20.14 -2.85
N PRO A 159 -14.23 -19.45 -3.89
CA PRO A 159 -15.29 -18.47 -3.73
C PRO A 159 -16.58 -19.16 -3.26
N THR A 160 -17.07 -18.79 -2.07
CA THR A 160 -18.37 -19.21 -1.52
C THR A 160 -19.53 -18.47 -2.14
#